data_AF-A0A538G1Y3-F1
#
_entry.id   AF-A0A538G1Y3-F1
#
_cell.length_a   1.000
_cell.length_b   1.000
_cell.length_c   1.000
_cell.angle_alpha   90.00
_cell.angle_beta   90.00
_cell.angle_gamma   90.00
#
_symmetry.space_group_name_H-M   'P 1'
#
loop_
_entity.id
_entity.type
_entity.pdbx_description
1 polymer ?
#
loop_
_entity_poly.entity_id
_entity_poly.type
_entity_poly.pdbx_seq_one_letter_code
_entity_poly.pdbx_strand_id
1 'polypeptide(L)'
;MHLMPDTGMGLWGLSELPAPTHDVVGVMSHLAVAESDPDFTRTQIERFRAATAGLAGITHHIANSAATLRYPEAAFDAVRCGIALYGISPFGTDPGADDLEPALRWDSSLALVKRLAPGESTGYGRRFVAEQPTWIGIVPVGYADGFRRDMTGTEVLVAGERRRVVGTISMDALAVSPSAGLSRSSETAS
;
A
#
# COMPACT_ATOMS: atom_id res chain seq x y z
N MET A 1 -20.35 -1.49 22.88
CA MET A 1 -18.95 -1.97 22.98
C MET A 1 -18.80 -3.25 22.17
N HIS A 2 -17.61 -3.49 21.57
CA HIS A 2 -17.27 -4.80 21.00
C HIS A 2 -16.24 -5.49 21.89
N LEU A 3 -16.49 -6.75 22.26
CA LEU A 3 -15.48 -7.58 22.93
C LEU A 3 -14.52 -8.14 21.88
N MET A 4 -13.27 -8.40 22.28
CA MET A 4 -12.25 -8.89 21.36
C MET A 4 -11.50 -10.07 21.97
N PRO A 5 -11.83 -11.33 21.62
CA PRO A 5 -10.98 -12.45 21.98
C PRO A 5 -9.73 -12.47 21.08
N ASP A 6 -8.57 -12.79 21.65
CA ASP A 6 -7.41 -13.11 20.83
C ASP A 6 -7.50 -14.56 20.33
N THR A 7 -7.52 -14.72 19.02
CA THR A 7 -7.63 -16.03 18.35
C THR A 7 -6.30 -16.50 17.76
N GLY A 8 -5.26 -15.67 17.85
CA GLY A 8 -3.93 -15.97 17.32
C GLY A 8 -3.20 -14.80 16.67
N MET A 9 -3.71 -13.56 16.77
CA MET A 9 -2.99 -12.39 16.25
C MET A 9 -1.95 -11.88 17.27
N GLY A 10 -2.19 -12.04 18.57
CA GLY A 10 -1.22 -11.67 19.61
C GLY A 10 -1.00 -10.17 19.79
N LEU A 11 -1.87 -9.31 19.23
CA LEU A 11 -1.74 -7.85 19.33
C LEU A 11 -2.65 -7.29 20.42
N TRP A 12 -3.95 -7.53 20.29
CA TRP A 12 -4.98 -7.13 21.24
C TRP A 12 -5.95 -8.28 21.42
N GLY A 13 -6.59 -8.31 22.57
CA GLY A 13 -7.69 -9.22 22.85
C GLY A 13 -7.55 -9.95 24.17
N LEU A 14 -8.67 -10.50 24.62
CA LEU A 14 -8.79 -11.24 25.86
C LEU A 14 -8.53 -12.72 25.58
N SER A 15 -7.84 -13.39 26.51
CA SER A 15 -7.70 -14.85 26.49
C SER A 15 -9.02 -15.56 26.77
N GLU A 16 -9.90 -14.91 27.54
CA GLU A 16 -11.23 -15.40 27.91
C GLU A 16 -12.24 -14.25 27.80
N LEU A 17 -13.41 -14.53 27.24
CA LEU A 17 -14.48 -13.54 27.13
C LEU A 17 -15.29 -13.48 28.43
N PRO A 18 -15.49 -12.28 29.00
CA PRO A 18 -16.44 -12.12 30.09
C PRO A 18 -17.87 -12.35 29.58
N ALA A 19 -18.79 -12.64 30.50
CA ALA A 19 -20.21 -12.63 30.18
C ALA A 19 -20.60 -11.24 29.63
N PRO A 20 -21.27 -11.17 28.46
CA PRO A 20 -21.64 -9.89 27.87
C PRO A 20 -22.65 -9.15 28.76
N THR A 21 -22.43 -7.86 28.95
CA THR A 21 -23.40 -6.95 29.57
C THR A 21 -24.29 -6.31 28.50
N HIS A 22 -25.33 -5.59 28.91
CA HIS A 22 -26.27 -4.91 28.00
C HIS A 22 -25.62 -3.92 27.01
N ASP A 23 -24.43 -3.40 27.32
CA ASP A 23 -23.70 -2.46 26.46
C ASP A 23 -22.84 -3.17 25.39
N VAL A 24 -22.73 -4.50 25.44
CA VAL A 24 -22.00 -5.30 24.45
C VAL A 24 -22.90 -5.53 23.24
N VAL A 25 -22.48 -5.02 22.09
CA VAL A 25 -23.24 -5.09 20.83
C VAL A 25 -22.56 -5.97 19.78
N GLY A 26 -21.35 -6.47 20.06
CA GLY A 26 -20.67 -7.38 19.17
C GLY A 26 -19.40 -8.00 19.75
N VAL A 27 -18.86 -8.97 19.03
CA VAL A 27 -17.60 -9.63 19.30
C VAL A 27 -16.78 -9.67 18.02
N MET A 28 -15.50 -9.35 18.14
CA MET A 28 -14.60 -9.28 16.99
C MET A 28 -13.24 -9.86 17.26
N SER A 29 -12.62 -10.49 16.28
CA SER A 29 -11.19 -10.78 16.34
C SER A 29 -10.54 -10.35 15.03
N HIS A 30 -9.28 -10.72 14.79
CA HIS A 30 -8.58 -10.40 13.55
C HIS A 30 -7.75 -11.58 13.08
N LEU A 31 -7.82 -11.86 11.77
CA LEU A 31 -7.02 -12.89 11.14
C LEU A 31 -5.63 -12.33 10.82
N ALA A 32 -4.59 -13.01 11.27
CA ALA A 32 -3.22 -12.53 11.23
C ALA A 32 -2.57 -12.71 9.85
N VAL A 33 -2.99 -13.75 9.13
CA VAL A 33 -2.30 -14.29 7.94
C VAL A 33 -3.30 -14.79 6.89
N ALA A 34 -4.47 -14.15 6.81
CA ALA A 34 -5.51 -14.52 5.85
C ALA A 34 -5.04 -14.43 4.38
N GLU A 35 -3.99 -13.65 4.12
CA GLU A 35 -3.35 -13.50 2.83
C GLU A 35 -2.27 -14.55 2.52
N SER A 36 -1.79 -15.32 3.52
CA SER A 36 -0.55 -16.09 3.37
C SER A 36 -0.55 -17.50 3.95
N ASP A 37 -1.31 -17.80 5.02
CA ASP A 37 -1.37 -19.13 5.66
C ASP A 37 -2.82 -19.59 5.88
N PRO A 38 -3.36 -20.44 4.98
CA PRO A 38 -4.74 -20.93 5.09
C PRO A 38 -5.03 -21.81 6.31
N ASP A 39 -4.06 -22.60 6.75
CA ASP A 39 -4.26 -23.55 7.85
C ASP A 39 -4.34 -22.83 9.19
N PHE A 40 -3.45 -21.86 9.41
CA PHE A 40 -3.53 -21.01 10.59
C PHE A 40 -4.78 -20.12 10.54
N THR A 41 -5.13 -19.58 9.36
CA THR A 41 -6.35 -18.78 9.19
C THR A 41 -7.60 -19.56 9.59
N ARG A 42 -7.75 -20.81 9.12
CA ARG A 42 -8.87 -21.68 9.52
C ARG A 42 -8.84 -21.99 11.02
N THR A 43 -7.67 -22.23 11.59
CA THR A 43 -7.50 -22.41 13.04
C THR A 43 -8.01 -21.20 13.83
N GLN A 44 -7.72 -19.97 13.38
CA GLN A 44 -8.24 -18.76 14.01
C GLN A 44 -9.76 -18.64 13.88
N ILE A 45 -10.33 -18.96 12.71
CA ILE A 45 -11.79 -18.96 12.47
C ILE A 45 -12.49 -19.94 13.41
N GLU A 46 -11.95 -21.15 13.58
CA GLU A 46 -12.48 -22.17 14.48
C GLU A 46 -12.41 -21.72 15.95
N ARG A 47 -11.28 -21.16 16.37
CA ARG A 47 -11.13 -20.58 17.73
C ARG A 47 -12.14 -19.48 17.98
N PHE A 48 -12.36 -18.60 17.00
CA PHE A 48 -13.36 -17.54 17.12
C PHE A 48 -14.77 -18.10 17.26
N ARG A 49 -15.11 -19.10 16.44
CA ARG A 49 -16.40 -19.80 16.50
C ARG A 49 -16.61 -20.46 17.86
N ALA A 50 -15.58 -21.08 18.42
CA ALA A 50 -15.65 -21.71 19.74
C ALA A 50 -15.79 -20.68 20.87
N ALA A 51 -15.00 -19.60 20.83
CA ALA A 51 -15.03 -18.55 21.85
C ALA A 51 -16.35 -17.77 21.88
N THR A 52 -17.07 -17.74 20.76
CA THR A 52 -18.36 -17.03 20.62
C THR A 52 -19.56 -17.98 20.69
N ALA A 53 -19.33 -19.28 20.89
CA ALA A 53 -20.39 -20.27 21.00
C ALA A 53 -21.27 -19.96 22.23
N GLY A 54 -22.51 -19.54 21.97
CA GLY A 54 -23.49 -19.18 23.02
C GLY A 54 -23.74 -17.68 23.17
N LEU A 55 -23.00 -16.82 22.45
CA LEU A 55 -23.21 -15.37 22.47
C LEU A 55 -24.24 -14.97 21.39
N ALA A 56 -25.50 -15.31 21.60
CA ALA A 56 -26.56 -14.96 20.65
C ALA A 56 -26.99 -13.49 20.75
N GLY A 57 -27.48 -12.92 19.64
CA GLY A 57 -28.09 -11.58 19.62
C GLY A 57 -27.11 -10.41 19.56
N ILE A 58 -25.83 -10.67 19.34
CA ILE A 58 -24.79 -9.65 19.13
C ILE A 58 -24.01 -9.96 17.85
N THR A 59 -23.43 -8.93 17.22
CA THR A 59 -22.76 -9.06 15.92
C THR A 59 -21.39 -9.71 16.05
N HIS A 60 -21.12 -10.76 15.26
CA HIS A 60 -19.81 -11.41 15.16
C HIS A 60 -19.10 -11.01 13.88
N HIS A 61 -17.83 -10.62 13.98
CA HIS A 61 -17.04 -10.28 12.79
C HIS A 61 -15.53 -10.49 12.98
N ILE A 62 -14.91 -11.23 12.07
CA ILE A 62 -13.46 -11.49 12.09
C ILE A 62 -12.76 -11.17 10.76
N ALA A 63 -13.48 -11.22 9.64
CA ALA A 63 -12.91 -11.02 8.31
C ALA A 63 -12.36 -9.60 8.09
N ASN A 64 -11.10 -9.53 7.64
CA ASN A 64 -10.47 -8.37 7.01
C ASN A 64 -10.60 -8.47 5.47
N SER A 65 -9.90 -7.62 4.70
CA SER A 65 -9.97 -7.66 3.23
C SER A 65 -9.62 -9.02 2.63
N ALA A 66 -8.49 -9.62 3.05
CA ALA A 66 -8.05 -10.91 2.53
C ALA A 66 -9.07 -12.01 2.84
N ALA A 67 -9.57 -12.03 4.08
CA ALA A 67 -10.57 -12.99 4.51
C ALA A 67 -11.90 -12.84 3.75
N THR A 68 -12.33 -11.60 3.50
CA THR A 68 -13.55 -11.31 2.74
C THR A 68 -13.48 -11.88 1.32
N LEU A 69 -12.30 -11.85 0.69
CA LEU A 69 -12.09 -12.31 -0.69
C LEU A 69 -11.91 -13.82 -0.84
N ARG A 70 -11.54 -14.54 0.23
CA ARG A 70 -11.10 -15.95 0.13
C ARG A 70 -11.75 -16.92 1.13
N TYR A 71 -12.35 -16.43 2.22
CA TYR A 71 -12.89 -17.24 3.30
C TYR A 71 -14.32 -16.82 3.61
N PRO A 72 -15.31 -17.24 2.80
CA PRO A 72 -16.72 -16.96 3.06
C PRO A 72 -17.18 -17.36 4.46
N GLU A 73 -16.58 -18.41 5.03
CA GLU A 73 -16.84 -18.89 6.39
C GLU A 73 -16.40 -17.92 7.50
N ALA A 74 -15.55 -16.94 7.19
CA ALA A 74 -15.06 -15.91 8.11
C ALA A 74 -15.97 -14.66 8.16
N ALA A 75 -17.02 -14.60 7.33
CA ALA A 75 -17.90 -13.44 7.27
C ALA A 75 -18.76 -13.28 8.54
N PHE A 76 -19.24 -14.38 9.12
CA PHE A 76 -20.21 -14.37 10.23
C PHE A 76 -21.36 -13.37 9.96
N ASP A 77 -21.51 -12.34 10.78
CA ASP A 77 -22.58 -11.34 10.65
C ASP A 77 -22.13 -10.09 9.89
N ALA A 78 -20.81 -9.81 9.84
CA ALA A 78 -20.25 -8.64 9.16
C ALA A 78 -18.76 -8.81 8.80
N VAL A 79 -18.32 -8.09 7.77
CA VAL A 79 -16.90 -8.02 7.36
C VAL A 79 -16.33 -6.64 7.60
N ARG A 80 -15.02 -6.55 7.84
CA ARG A 80 -14.28 -5.29 7.98
C ARG A 80 -13.25 -5.15 6.85
N CYS A 81 -13.76 -4.94 5.65
CA CYS A 81 -12.93 -4.69 4.48
C CYS A 81 -12.22 -3.33 4.61
N GLY A 82 -10.91 -3.32 4.39
CA GLY A 82 -10.06 -2.13 4.51
C GLY A 82 -9.31 -1.89 3.20
N ILE A 83 -8.11 -2.48 3.08
CA ILE A 83 -7.21 -2.23 1.93
C ILE A 83 -7.83 -2.47 0.56
N ALA A 84 -8.76 -3.44 0.42
CA ALA A 84 -9.42 -3.72 -0.84
C ALA A 84 -10.44 -2.65 -1.24
N LEU A 85 -10.99 -1.86 -0.29
CA LEU A 85 -11.84 -0.70 -0.62
C LEU A 85 -11.09 0.38 -1.42
N TYR A 86 -9.76 0.41 -1.32
CA TYR A 86 -8.90 1.33 -2.06
C TYR A 86 -8.38 0.73 -3.37
N GLY A 87 -8.86 -0.46 -3.74
CA GLY A 87 -8.41 -1.16 -4.94
C GLY A 87 -7.02 -1.75 -4.83
N ILE A 88 -6.54 -2.03 -3.61
CA ILE A 88 -5.21 -2.59 -3.37
C ILE A 88 -5.37 -4.06 -2.97
N SER A 89 -4.69 -4.96 -3.70
CA SER A 89 -4.68 -6.39 -3.40
C SER A 89 -4.04 -6.65 -2.04
N PRO A 90 -4.72 -7.35 -1.11
CA PRO A 90 -4.11 -7.75 0.15
C PRO A 90 -3.08 -8.89 -0.04
N PHE A 91 -3.01 -9.50 -1.23
CA PHE A 91 -2.11 -10.62 -1.53
C PHE A 91 -0.80 -10.19 -2.20
N GLY A 92 -0.61 -8.89 -2.43
CA GLY A 92 0.56 -8.36 -3.15
C GLY A 92 0.57 -8.69 -4.65
N THR A 93 -0.57 -9.10 -5.20
CA THR A 93 -0.77 -9.44 -6.62
C THR A 93 -1.40 -8.27 -7.38
N ASP A 94 -1.60 -8.45 -8.69
CA ASP A 94 -2.43 -7.55 -9.49
C ASP A 94 -3.83 -7.42 -8.89
N PRO A 95 -4.29 -6.20 -8.51
CA PRO A 95 -5.64 -5.98 -7.99
C PRO A 95 -6.76 -6.48 -8.92
N GLY A 96 -6.55 -6.44 -10.25
CA GLY A 96 -7.54 -6.89 -11.22
C GLY A 96 -7.87 -8.38 -11.14
N ALA A 97 -7.00 -9.20 -10.54
CA ALA A 97 -7.28 -10.62 -10.32
C ALA A 97 -8.40 -10.87 -9.30
N ASP A 98 -8.75 -9.84 -8.52
CA ASP A 98 -9.78 -9.86 -7.48
C ASP A 98 -10.92 -8.87 -7.77
N ASP A 99 -11.05 -8.43 -9.03
CA ASP A 99 -12.00 -7.40 -9.47
C ASP A 99 -11.86 -6.08 -8.68
N LEU A 100 -10.65 -5.80 -8.18
CA LEU A 100 -10.36 -4.57 -7.46
C LEU A 100 -9.88 -3.48 -8.42
N GLU A 101 -10.50 -2.31 -8.33
CA GLU A 101 -10.13 -1.13 -9.13
C GLU A 101 -9.32 -0.13 -8.27
N PRO A 102 -8.04 0.12 -8.59
CA PRO A 102 -7.22 1.09 -7.85
C PRO A 102 -7.86 2.47 -7.77
N ALA A 103 -8.13 2.94 -6.55
CA ALA A 103 -8.82 4.21 -6.32
C ALA A 103 -7.88 5.43 -6.28
N LEU A 104 -6.56 5.22 -6.31
CA LEU A 104 -5.56 6.27 -6.16
C LEU A 104 -4.56 6.27 -7.32
N ARG A 105 -4.35 7.45 -7.89
CA ARG A 105 -3.30 7.74 -8.86
C ARG A 105 -2.52 8.96 -8.39
N TRP A 106 -1.20 8.93 -8.50
CA TRP A 106 -0.33 10.05 -8.17
C TRP A 106 0.41 10.53 -9.41
N ASP A 107 0.10 11.75 -9.84
CA ASP A 107 0.71 12.40 -10.99
C ASP A 107 1.53 13.63 -10.59
N SER A 108 2.49 13.97 -11.43
CA SER A 108 3.28 15.20 -11.35
C SER A 108 3.73 15.59 -12.77
N SER A 109 4.48 16.69 -12.87
CA SER A 109 5.02 17.21 -14.13
C SER A 109 6.52 17.42 -14.05
N LEU A 110 7.21 17.43 -15.19
CA LEU A 110 8.60 17.88 -15.24
C LEU A 110 8.65 19.39 -15.05
N ALA A 111 9.14 19.85 -13.91
CA ALA A 111 9.34 21.28 -13.63
C ALA A 111 10.54 21.86 -14.40
N LEU A 112 11.53 21.02 -14.70
CA LEU A 112 12.72 21.41 -15.46
C LEU A 112 13.27 20.22 -16.25
N VAL A 113 13.67 20.48 -17.49
CA VAL A 113 14.48 19.55 -18.28
C VAL A 113 15.81 20.23 -18.56
N LYS A 114 16.92 19.60 -18.17
CA LYS A 114 18.27 20.14 -18.38
C LYS A 114 19.24 19.07 -18.85
N ARG A 115 20.27 19.49 -19.58
CA ARG A 115 21.34 18.63 -20.07
C ARG A 115 22.54 18.73 -19.14
N LEU A 116 23.06 17.60 -18.71
CA LEU A 116 24.32 17.46 -18.00
C LEU A 116 25.43 17.11 -18.99
N ALA A 117 26.58 17.78 -18.87
CA ALA A 117 27.81 17.43 -19.54
C ALA A 117 28.51 16.24 -18.83
N PRO A 118 29.45 15.54 -19.51
CA PRO A 118 30.27 14.52 -18.86
C PRO A 118 30.95 15.06 -17.59
N GLY A 119 30.84 14.33 -16.48
CA GLY A 119 31.37 14.70 -15.18
C GLY A 119 30.43 15.54 -14.29
N GLU A 120 29.35 16.09 -14.85
CA GLU A 120 28.31 16.77 -14.06
C GLU A 120 27.38 15.76 -13.37
N SER A 121 26.73 16.19 -12.29
CA SER A 121 25.96 15.30 -11.41
C SER A 121 24.62 15.93 -10.98
N THR A 122 23.70 15.09 -10.50
CA THR A 122 22.45 15.53 -9.88
C THR A 122 22.22 14.87 -8.51
N GLY A 123 21.56 15.61 -7.62
CA GLY A 123 21.25 15.18 -6.25
C GLY A 123 22.45 15.18 -5.30
N TYR A 124 22.14 15.02 -4.01
CA TYR A 124 23.15 14.99 -2.94
C TYR A 124 24.13 13.83 -3.09
N GLY A 125 25.38 14.06 -2.66
CA GLY A 125 26.45 13.07 -2.65
C GLY A 125 26.96 12.65 -4.03
N ARG A 126 26.51 13.32 -5.10
CA ARG A 126 26.89 13.03 -6.50
C ARG A 126 26.76 11.55 -6.87
N ARG A 127 25.71 10.88 -6.37
CA ARG A 127 25.46 9.45 -6.63
C ARG A 127 25.16 9.13 -8.09
N PHE A 128 24.73 10.14 -8.86
CA PHE A 128 24.62 10.07 -10.30
C PHE A 128 25.58 11.09 -10.91
N VAL A 129 26.46 10.63 -11.79
CA VAL A 129 27.37 11.45 -12.59
C VAL A 129 27.16 11.05 -14.04
N ALA A 130 26.97 12.04 -14.91
CA ALA A 130 26.81 11.78 -16.34
C ALA A 130 28.16 11.38 -16.95
N GLU A 131 28.22 10.23 -17.63
CA GLU A 131 29.42 9.78 -18.36
C GLU A 131 29.48 10.34 -19.79
N GLN A 132 28.32 10.72 -20.32
CA GLN A 132 28.12 11.32 -21.63
C GLN A 132 27.08 12.45 -21.52
N PRO A 133 26.93 13.34 -22.52
CA PRO A 133 25.90 14.36 -22.48
C PRO A 133 24.50 13.76 -22.27
N THR A 134 23.87 14.05 -21.13
CA THR A 134 22.68 13.33 -20.62
C THR A 134 21.57 14.31 -20.27
N TRP A 135 20.36 14.13 -20.81
CA TRP A 135 19.20 14.90 -20.36
C TRP A 135 18.66 14.34 -19.05
N ILE A 136 18.22 15.20 -18.14
CA ILE A 136 17.47 14.79 -16.94
C ILE A 136 16.22 15.64 -16.79
N GLY A 137 15.17 15.03 -16.26
CA GLY A 137 13.97 15.71 -15.81
C GLY A 137 14.01 15.93 -14.31
N ILE A 138 13.52 17.08 -13.84
CA ILE A 138 13.31 17.37 -12.42
C ILE A 138 11.80 17.36 -12.16
N VAL A 139 11.38 16.51 -11.23
CA VAL A 139 10.00 16.42 -10.76
C VAL A 139 9.92 17.13 -9.41
N PRO A 140 8.96 18.05 -9.18
CA PRO A 140 8.79 18.77 -7.92
C PRO A 140 8.04 17.90 -6.90
N VAL A 141 8.63 16.73 -6.61
CA VAL A 141 8.19 15.77 -5.59
C VAL A 141 9.43 15.25 -4.89
N GLY A 142 9.43 15.25 -3.57
CA GLY A 142 10.51 14.69 -2.78
C GLY A 142 10.04 13.92 -1.55
N TYR A 143 10.96 13.68 -0.63
CA TYR A 143 10.65 12.89 0.57
C TYR A 143 9.71 13.61 1.54
N ALA A 144 9.58 14.94 1.46
CA ALA A 144 8.59 15.68 2.25
C ALA A 144 7.15 15.39 1.80
N ASP A 145 6.96 15.00 0.54
CA ASP A 145 5.67 14.60 -0.03
C ASP A 145 5.35 13.10 0.18
N GLY A 146 6.29 12.35 0.76
CA GLY A 146 6.19 10.90 0.97
C GLY A 146 6.93 10.05 -0.07
N PHE A 147 7.56 10.63 -1.09
CA PHE A 147 8.44 9.89 -2.01
C PHE A 147 9.80 9.65 -1.33
N ARG A 148 9.87 8.57 -0.54
CA ARG A 148 10.98 8.32 0.39
C ARG A 148 12.33 8.23 -0.30
N ARG A 149 13.39 8.67 0.39
CA ARG A 149 14.76 8.67 -0.14
C ARG A 149 15.28 7.28 -0.53
N ASP A 150 14.84 6.23 0.14
CA ASP A 150 15.18 4.84 -0.17
C ASP A 150 14.50 4.30 -1.43
N MET A 151 13.55 5.04 -2.02
CA MET A 151 13.00 4.75 -3.35
C MET A 151 13.94 5.22 -4.48
N THR A 152 15.11 5.76 -4.17
CA THR A 152 16.12 6.12 -5.18
C THR A 152 16.43 4.90 -6.05
N GLY A 153 16.38 5.06 -7.37
CA GLY A 153 16.61 3.98 -8.32
C GLY A 153 15.37 3.21 -8.74
N THR A 154 14.19 3.50 -8.15
CA THR A 154 12.90 3.00 -8.64
C THR A 154 12.53 3.60 -10.00
N GLU A 155 11.45 3.11 -10.60
CA GLU A 155 10.92 3.62 -11.87
C GLU A 155 9.63 4.42 -11.67
N VAL A 156 9.46 5.47 -12.47
CA VAL A 156 8.24 6.26 -12.63
C VAL A 156 7.86 6.32 -14.10
N LEU A 157 6.61 6.65 -14.42
CA LEU A 157 6.18 6.85 -15.80
C LEU A 157 6.36 8.31 -16.21
N VAL A 158 7.05 8.55 -17.33
CA VAL A 158 7.17 9.86 -17.97
C VAL A 158 6.76 9.70 -19.42
N ALA A 159 5.66 10.37 -19.82
CA ALA A 159 5.06 10.23 -21.14
C ALA A 159 4.80 8.76 -21.56
N GLY A 160 4.32 7.94 -20.62
CA GLY A 160 4.01 6.53 -20.86
C GLY A 160 5.21 5.57 -20.80
N GLU A 161 6.44 6.10 -20.70
CA GLU A 161 7.65 5.27 -20.64
C GLU A 161 8.24 5.23 -19.22
N ARG A 162 8.73 4.06 -18.80
CA ARG A 162 9.39 3.90 -17.50
C ARG A 162 10.73 4.62 -17.50
N ARG A 163 10.96 5.41 -16.45
CA ARG A 163 12.19 6.17 -16.20
C ARG A 163 12.67 5.92 -14.79
N ARG A 164 13.98 5.79 -14.66
CA ARG A 164 14.60 5.60 -13.36
C ARG A 164 14.73 6.93 -12.63
N VAL A 165 14.45 6.92 -11.33
CA VAL A 165 14.82 8.01 -10.42
C VAL A 165 16.33 7.95 -10.18
N VAL A 166 17.05 9.02 -10.54
CA VAL A 166 18.51 9.10 -10.50
C VAL A 166 19.01 10.16 -9.52
N GLY A 167 20.19 9.92 -8.96
CA GLY A 167 20.71 10.75 -7.87
C GLY A 167 19.91 10.60 -6.58
N THR A 168 20.36 11.25 -5.52
CA THR A 168 19.65 11.20 -4.23
C THR A 168 18.38 12.05 -4.30
N ILE A 169 17.23 11.48 -3.93
CA ILE A 169 15.97 12.20 -3.76
C ILE A 169 16.11 13.29 -2.68
N SER A 170 15.77 14.52 -3.04
CA SER A 170 15.81 15.71 -2.17
C SER A 170 14.49 15.91 -1.43
N MET A 171 14.40 16.97 -0.61
CA MET A 171 13.21 17.27 0.19
C MET A 171 11.98 17.47 -0.67
N ASP A 172 12.11 18.27 -1.72
CA ASP A 172 10.98 18.72 -2.55
C ASP A 172 11.16 18.36 -4.04
N ALA A 173 12.18 17.57 -4.38
CA ALA A 173 12.47 17.23 -5.77
C ALA A 173 13.20 15.90 -5.95
N LEU A 174 12.95 15.27 -7.09
CA LEU A 174 13.67 14.12 -7.58
C LEU A 174 14.08 14.33 -9.04
N ALA A 175 15.15 13.66 -9.47
CA ALA A 175 15.58 13.67 -10.85
C ALA A 175 15.26 12.33 -11.52
N VAL A 176 14.86 12.35 -12.78
CA VAL A 176 14.59 11.16 -13.60
C VAL A 176 15.53 11.08 -14.79
N SER A 177 15.91 9.85 -15.15
CA SER A 177 16.80 9.52 -16.26
C SER A 177 16.20 9.94 -17.62
N PRO A 178 17.04 10.17 -18.65
CA PRO A 178 16.61 10.65 -19.97
C PRO A 178 15.65 9.72 -20.73
N SER A 179 15.08 10.28 -21.80
CA SER A 179 14.54 9.60 -22.98
C SER A 179 15.20 10.12 -24.24
N ALA A 180 15.12 9.34 -25.33
CA ALA A 180 15.45 9.79 -26.67
C ALA A 180 14.55 10.95 -27.19
N GLY A 181 13.51 11.32 -26.43
CA GLY A 181 12.54 12.38 -26.75
C GLY A 181 12.40 13.49 -25.69
N LEU A 182 13.22 13.49 -24.63
CA LEU A 182 13.29 14.61 -23.65
C LEU A 182 14.13 15.74 -24.27
N SER A 183 13.69 16.24 -25.40
CA SER A 183 14.08 17.55 -25.90
C SER A 183 13.10 18.59 -25.34
N ARG A 184 13.47 19.87 -25.33
CA ARG A 184 12.55 20.95 -24.96
C ARG A 184 11.33 20.92 -25.90
N SER A 185 10.21 20.36 -25.45
CA SER A 185 8.90 20.53 -26.07
C SER A 185 7.91 21.11 -25.06
N SER A 186 7.95 22.45 -24.92
CA SER A 186 6.80 23.33 -24.67
C SER A 186 7.28 24.73 -24.26
N GLU A 187 7.60 25.55 -25.26
CA GLU A 187 6.93 26.85 -25.31
C GLU A 187 5.49 26.57 -25.82
N THR A 188 4.52 27.10 -25.07
CA THR A 188 3.09 27.30 -25.42
C THR A 188 2.22 26.10 -25.81
N ALA A 189 1.26 25.76 -24.94
CA ALA A 189 -0.17 25.75 -25.26
C ALA A 189 -0.99 25.68 -23.95
N SER A 190 -2.02 26.53 -23.89
CA SER A 190 -2.99 26.71 -22.80
C SER A 190 -3.82 25.47 -22.46
#